data_AF-A0AB38R8H9-F1
#
_entry.id   AF-A0AB38R8H9-F1
#
_cell.length_a   1.000
_cell.length_b   1.000
_cell.length_c   1.000
_cell.angle_alpha   90.00
_cell.angle_beta   90.00
_cell.angle_gamma   90.00
#
_symmetry.space_group_name_H-M   'P 1'
#
loop_
_entity.id
_entity.type
_entity.pdbx_description
1 polymer ?
#
loop_
_entity_poly.entity_id
_entity_poly.type
_entity_poly.pdbx_seq_one_letter_code
_entity_poly.pdbx_strand_id
1 'polypeptide(L)'
;MSGLYLEKRVAEDLAKACDDLISLFRSLSDDANYLGQVGGFGTLGSARALQVKFEEKAVGGPDALVDVLASHIAVVEAMQAQFQACIDNAFEQESSNVSTLRSIDQPN
;
A
#
# COMPACT_ATOMS: atom_id res chain seq x y z
N MET A 1 19.27 4.43 -26.46
CA MET A 1 19.47 3.88 -25.10
C MET A 1 18.77 4.81 -24.14
N SER A 2 17.57 4.44 -23.70
CA SER A 2 16.78 5.25 -22.77
C SER A 2 17.35 5.04 -21.37
N GLY A 3 18.23 5.94 -20.93
CA GLY A 3 18.75 5.94 -19.57
C GLY A 3 17.60 6.22 -18.61
N LEU A 4 17.39 5.31 -17.65
CA LEU A 4 16.38 5.44 -16.61
C LEU A 4 16.84 6.52 -15.62
N TYR A 5 16.69 7.80 -15.98
CA TYR A 5 16.84 8.90 -15.04
C TYR A 5 15.60 8.89 -14.15
N LEU A 6 15.68 8.15 -13.06
CA LEU A 6 14.67 8.25 -12.02
C LEU A 6 14.94 9.55 -11.26
N GLU A 7 14.25 10.62 -11.63
CA GLU A 7 14.34 11.88 -10.91
C GLU A 7 13.92 11.62 -9.45
N LYS A 8 14.71 12.10 -8.48
CA LYS A 8 14.44 11.93 -7.04
C LYS A 8 12.98 12.25 -6.66
N ARG A 9 12.36 13.21 -7.35
CA ARG A 9 10.95 13.56 -7.19
C ARG A 9 10.00 12.42 -7.50
N VAL A 10 10.27 11.60 -8.52
CA VAL A 10 9.47 10.43 -8.88
C VAL A 10 9.48 9.39 -7.77
N ALA A 11 10.63 9.19 -7.10
CA ALA A 11 10.73 8.31 -5.94
C ALA A 11 9.91 8.82 -4.75
N GLU A 12 10.00 10.12 -4.46
CA GLU A 12 9.23 10.78 -3.40
C GLU A 12 7.71 10.72 -3.67
N ASP A 13 7.29 11.00 -4.90
CA ASP A 13 5.89 10.94 -5.33
C ASP A 13 5.32 9.53 -5.23
N LEU A 14 6.10 8.52 -5.60
CA LEU A 14 5.69 7.12 -5.54
C LEU A 14 5.56 6.62 -4.10
N ALA A 15 6.51 6.96 -3.24
CA ALA A 15 6.44 6.65 -1.81
C ALA A 15 5.20 7.32 -1.18
N LYS A 16 4.97 8.59 -1.49
CA LYS A 16 3.79 9.33 -1.03
C LYS A 16 2.49 8.69 -1.49
N ALA A 17 2.40 8.24 -2.74
CA ALA A 17 1.21 7.60 -3.27
C ALA A 17 0.89 6.27 -2.54
N CYS A 18 1.91 5.48 -2.22
CA CYS A 18 1.76 4.27 -1.40
C CYS A 18 1.25 4.61 0.01
N ASP A 19 1.84 5.62 0.67
CA ASP A 19 1.44 6.05 2.02
C ASP A 19 0.00 6.58 2.06
N ASP A 20 -0.40 7.38 1.06
CA ASP A 20 -1.75 7.91 0.92
C ASP A 20 -2.77 6.76 0.74
N LEU A 21 -2.42 5.74 -0.05
CA LEU A 21 -3.28 4.57 -0.28
C LEU A 21 -3.41 3.67 0.96
N ILE A 22 -2.31 3.42 1.68
CA ILE A 22 -2.32 2.70 2.96
C ILE A 22 -3.18 3.44 3.98
N SER A 23 -3.05 4.76 4.04
CA SER A 23 -3.84 5.60 4.95
C SER A 23 -5.34 5.52 4.64
N LEU A 24 -5.71 5.51 3.35
CA LEU A 24 -7.09 5.28 2.92
C LEU A 24 -7.61 3.92 3.38
N PHE A 25 -6.86 2.83 3.16
CA PHE A 25 -7.29 1.49 3.57
C PHE A 25 -7.41 1.35 5.09
N ARG A 26 -6.56 2.02 5.88
CA ARG A 26 -6.69 2.09 7.33
C ARG A 26 -7.97 2.81 7.75
N SER A 27 -8.27 3.97 7.15
CA SER A 27 -9.53 4.67 7.40
C SER A 27 -10.76 3.82 7.06
N LEU A 28 -10.74 3.10 5.94
CA LEU A 28 -11.82 2.18 5.58
C LEU A 28 -11.93 0.99 6.54
N SER A 29 -10.82 0.56 7.14
CA SER A 29 -10.82 -0.49 8.14
C SER A 29 -11.48 0.00 9.44
N ASP A 30 -11.25 1.25 9.83
CA ASP A 30 -11.93 1.87 10.97
C ASP A 30 -13.45 1.96 10.73
N ASP A 31 -13.86 2.38 9.52
CA ASP A 31 -15.28 2.41 9.12
C ASP A 31 -15.90 1.00 9.11
N ALA A 32 -15.16 -0.01 8.65
CA ALA A 32 -15.59 -1.41 8.69
C ALA A 32 -15.78 -1.90 10.13
N ASN A 33 -14.86 -1.55 11.04
CA ASN A 33 -15.00 -1.88 12.46
C ASN A 33 -16.25 -1.23 13.08
N TYR A 34 -16.56 0.01 12.69
CA TYR A 34 -17.81 0.66 13.10
C TYR A 34 -19.04 -0.07 12.56
N LEU A 35 -19.02 -0.49 11.29
CA LEU A 35 -20.11 -1.26 10.67
C LEU A 35 -20.37 -2.58 11.42
N GLY A 36 -19.31 -3.23 11.90
CA GLY A 36 -19.38 -4.43 12.73
C GLY A 36 -20.01 -4.24 14.11
N GLN A 37 -20.30 -3.00 14.51
CA GLN A 37 -20.92 -2.65 15.78
C GLN A 37 -22.26 -1.92 15.60
N VAL A 38 -22.70 -1.72 14.35
CA VAL A 38 -23.97 -1.05 14.08
C VAL A 38 -25.11 -1.86 14.69
N GLY A 39 -25.88 -1.20 15.57
CA GLY A 39 -27.06 -1.77 16.20
C GLY A 39 -28.36 -1.15 15.66
N GLY A 40 -29.44 -1.30 16.41
CA GLY A 40 -30.72 -0.63 16.11
C GLY A 40 -31.61 -1.31 15.07
N PHE A 41 -31.29 -2.55 14.68
CA PHE A 41 -32.10 -3.31 13.71
C PHE A 41 -33.49 -3.69 14.24
N GLY A 42 -33.68 -3.75 15.57
CA GLY A 42 -34.92 -4.15 16.23
C GLY A 42 -34.89 -5.62 16.69
N THR A 43 -36.05 -6.13 17.11
CA THR A 43 -36.13 -7.45 17.79
C THR A 43 -36.73 -8.56 16.94
N LEU A 44 -37.26 -8.25 15.75
CA LEU A 44 -37.75 -9.25 14.81
C LEU A 44 -36.63 -10.20 14.39
N GLY A 45 -36.98 -11.46 14.09
CA GLY A 45 -35.99 -12.45 13.65
C GLY A 45 -35.22 -12.02 12.39
N SER A 46 -35.91 -11.37 11.44
CA SER A 46 -35.29 -10.82 10.23
C SER A 46 -34.31 -9.67 10.52
N ALA A 47 -34.62 -8.83 11.50
CA ALA A 47 -33.74 -7.74 11.94
C ALA A 47 -32.43 -8.28 12.54
N ARG A 48 -32.54 -9.29 13.42
CA ARG A 48 -31.36 -9.97 13.99
C ARG A 48 -30.52 -10.64 12.91
N ALA A 49 -31.15 -11.31 11.95
CA ALA A 49 -30.44 -11.94 10.84
C ALA A 49 -29.72 -10.90 9.95
N LEU A 50 -30.30 -9.72 9.76
CA LEU A 50 -29.64 -8.63 9.03
C LEU A 50 -28.43 -8.11 9.79
N GLN A 51 -28.56 -7.87 11.10
CA GLN A 51 -27.46 -7.46 11.96
C GLN A 51 -26.27 -8.42 11.84
N VAL A 52 -26.51 -9.73 12.01
CA VAL A 52 -25.46 -10.75 11.88
C VAL A 52 -24.76 -10.69 10.52
N LYS A 53 -25.50 -10.49 9.42
CA LYS A 53 -24.89 -10.37 8.08
C LYS A 53 -23.98 -9.14 7.96
N PHE A 54 -24.35 -8.01 8.57
CA PHE A 54 -23.49 -6.82 8.57
C PHE A 54 -22.25 -7.02 9.43
N GLU A 55 -22.40 -7.61 10.61
CA GLU A 55 -21.29 -7.95 11.52
C GLU A 55 -20.29 -8.90 10.84
N GLU A 56 -20.79 -9.99 10.24
CA GLU A 56 -19.98 -10.94 9.50
C GLU A 56 -19.30 -10.29 8.29
N LYS A 57 -20.03 -9.49 7.50
CA LYS A 57 -19.44 -8.87 6.32
C LYS A 57 -18.37 -7.83 6.67
N ALA A 58 -18.48 -7.21 7.84
CA ALA A 58 -17.55 -6.20 8.30
C ALA A 58 -16.28 -6.80 8.93
N VAL A 59 -16.43 -7.67 9.94
CA VAL A 59 -15.31 -8.02 10.85
C VAL A 59 -15.14 -9.52 11.16
N GLY A 60 -16.17 -10.35 11.00
CA GLY A 60 -16.16 -11.72 11.56
C GLY A 60 -16.47 -12.87 10.61
N GLY A 61 -16.84 -12.57 9.37
CA GLY A 61 -17.25 -13.56 8.38
C GLY A 61 -16.15 -13.89 7.36
N PRO A 62 -16.41 -14.88 6.48
CA PRO A 62 -15.57 -15.12 5.32
C PRO A 62 -15.47 -13.86 4.45
N ASP A 63 -14.27 -13.50 4.03
CA ASP A 63 -14.01 -12.28 3.27
C ASP A 63 -14.57 -11.02 3.97
N ALA A 64 -14.40 -10.98 5.30
CA ALA A 64 -14.69 -9.79 6.10
C ALA A 64 -13.90 -8.62 5.54
N LEU A 65 -14.54 -7.45 5.48
CA LEU A 65 -13.96 -6.26 4.87
C LEU A 65 -12.62 -5.89 5.51
N VAL A 66 -12.47 -6.03 6.84
CA VAL A 66 -11.20 -5.79 7.55
C VAL A 66 -10.07 -6.70 7.08
N ASP A 67 -10.35 -7.98 6.81
CA ASP A 67 -9.35 -8.94 6.37
C ASP A 67 -8.91 -8.66 4.92
N VAL A 68 -9.89 -8.31 4.08
CA VAL A 68 -9.62 -7.90 2.69
C VAL A 68 -8.77 -6.62 2.68
N LEU A 69 -9.13 -5.61 3.47
CA LEU A 69 -8.35 -4.37 3.55
C LEU A 69 -6.93 -4.60 4.09
N ALA A 70 -6.76 -5.48 5.08
CA ALA A 70 -5.44 -5.87 5.57
C ALA A 70 -4.59 -6.55 4.49
N SER A 71 -5.18 -7.42 3.68
CA SER A 71 -4.52 -8.04 2.52
C SER A 71 -4.08 -6.98 1.49
N HIS A 72 -4.95 -6.00 1.20
CA HIS A 72 -4.61 -4.91 0.30
C HIS A 72 -3.49 -4.01 0.84
N ILE A 73 -3.47 -3.71 2.14
CA ILE A 73 -2.37 -2.98 2.79
C ILE A 73 -1.05 -3.73 2.59
N ALA A 74 -1.03 -5.04 2.84
CA ALA A 74 0.19 -5.85 2.69
C ALA A 74 0.72 -5.83 1.24
N VAL A 75 -0.17 -5.83 0.24
CA VAL A 75 0.23 -5.69 -1.17
C VAL A 75 0.85 -4.32 -1.44
N VAL A 76 0.28 -3.22 -0.91
CA VAL A 76 0.82 -1.87 -1.13
C VAL A 76 2.15 -1.68 -0.40
N GLU A 77 2.32 -2.23 0.80
CA GLU A 77 3.61 -2.25 1.51
C GLU A 77 4.67 -3.00 0.70
N ALA A 78 4.32 -4.14 0.10
CA ALA A 78 5.22 -4.88 -0.78
C ALA A 78 5.58 -4.09 -2.06
N MET A 79 4.61 -3.38 -2.64
CA MET A 79 4.86 -2.48 -3.78
C MET A 79 5.84 -1.36 -3.40
N GLN A 80 5.63 -0.70 -2.27
CA GLN A 80 6.51 0.37 -1.78
C GLN A 80 7.95 -0.14 -1.57
N ALA A 81 8.11 -1.31 -0.94
CA ALA A 81 9.42 -1.92 -0.76
C ALA A 81 10.11 -2.25 -2.08
N GLN A 82 9.37 -2.79 -3.06
CA GLN A 82 9.92 -3.10 -4.38
C GLN A 82 10.33 -1.85 -5.15
N PHE A 83 9.54 -0.78 -5.06
CA PHE A 83 9.89 0.49 -5.68
C PHE A 83 11.16 1.08 -5.07
N GLN A 84 11.26 1.09 -3.73
CA GLN A 84 12.47 1.54 -3.05
C GLN A 84 13.70 0.75 -3.49
N ALA A 85 13.60 -0.58 -3.55
CA ALA A 85 14.68 -1.42 -4.03
C ALA A 85 15.10 -1.09 -5.49
N CYS A 86 14.14 -0.83 -6.39
CA CYS A 86 14.45 -0.42 -7.76
C CYS A 86 15.15 0.95 -7.81
N ILE A 87 14.71 1.91 -6.98
CA ILE A 87 15.31 3.24 -6.85
C ILE A 87 16.76 3.13 -6.39
N ASP A 88 17.00 2.38 -5.32
CA ASP A 88 18.33 2.22 -4.72
C ASP A 88 19.30 1.58 -5.71
N ASN A 89 18.88 0.51 -6.39
CA ASN A 89 19.66 -0.15 -7.43
C ASN A 89 20.03 0.81 -8.59
N ALA A 90 19.11 1.69 -8.98
CA ALA A 90 19.38 2.67 -10.05
C ALA A 90 20.45 3.69 -9.63
N PHE A 91 20.38 4.20 -8.39
CA PHE A 91 21.39 5.14 -7.86
C PHE A 91 22.76 4.49 -7.68
N GLU A 92 22.83 3.23 -7.23
CA GLU A 92 24.08 2.48 -7.14
C GLU A 92 24.74 2.29 -8.51
N GLN A 93 23.94 1.93 -9.53
CA GLN A 93 24.42 1.80 -10.91
C GLN A 93 24.91 3.13 -11.47
N GLU A 94 24.18 4.23 -11.23
CA GLU A 94 24.60 5.56 -11.67
C GLU A 94 25.94 5.97 -11.04
N SER A 95 26.08 5.82 -9.72
CA SER A 95 27.33 6.12 -9.00
C SER A 95 28.50 5.28 -9.52
N SER A 96 28.28 3.99 -9.77
CA SER A 96 29.29 3.08 -10.34
C SER A 96 29.70 3.49 -11.76
N ASN A 97 28.73 3.81 -12.61
CA ASN A 97 28.97 4.27 -13.98
C ASN A 97 29.74 5.59 -14.01
N VAL A 98 29.36 6.57 -13.19
CA VAL A 98 30.07 7.85 -13.06
C VAL A 98 31.51 7.65 -12.60
N SER A 99 31.74 6.77 -11.62
CA SER A 99 33.07 6.45 -11.12
C SER A 99 33.95 5.82 -12.20
N THR A 100 33.39 4.90 -12.98
CA THR A 100 34.06 4.25 -14.12
C THR A 100 34.37 5.24 -15.24
N LEU A 101 33.46 6.15 -15.55
CA LEU A 101 33.71 7.17 -16.58
C LEU A 101 34.83 8.13 -16.15
N ARG A 102 34.86 8.54 -14.87
CA ARG A 102 35.94 9.39 -14.33
C ARG A 102 37.31 8.72 -14.38
N SER A 103 37.39 7.41 -14.14
CA SER A 103 38.66 6.69 -14.20
C SER A 103 39.17 6.51 -15.64
N ILE A 104 38.28 6.47 -16.63
CA ILE A 104 38.65 6.45 -18.06
C ILE A 104 39.12 7.84 -18.54
N ASP A 105 38.57 8.93 -18.00
CA ASP A 105 38.86 10.31 -18.42
C ASP A 105 40.18 10.88 -17.83
N GLN A 106 40.76 10.25 -16.80
CA GLN A 106 42.06 10.70 -16.28
C GLN A 106 43.18 10.36 -17.29
N PRO A 107 43.89 11.36 -17.87
CA PRO A 107 45.06 11.08 -18.69
C PRO A 107 46.16 10.50 -17.81
N ASN A 108 46.88 9.50 -18.33
CA ASN A 108 48.08 8.91 -17.71
C ASN A 108 49.06 9.97 -17.19
#